data_AF-A0A944C9E2-F1
#
_entry.id   AF-A0A944C9E2-F1
#
_cell.length_a   1.000
_cell.length_b   1.000
_cell.length_c   1.000
_cell.angle_alpha   90.00
_cell.angle_beta   90.00
_cell.angle_gamma   90.00
#
_symmetry.space_group_name_H-M   'P 1'
#
loop_
_entity.id
_entity.type
_entity.pdbx_description
1 polymer ?
#
loop_
_entity_poly.entity_id
_entity_poly.type
_entity_poly.pdbx_seq_one_letter_code
_entity_poly.pdbx_strand_id
1 'polypeptide(L)'
;MSSRRSTELWLLIAAAPVVLLLFAMLLINQGVELSLAAFAVPLGLIAAFAVAHVFARFFAPQADPGILPVVFLLAGIGICFVLRLTPEETALKQVAWLFAGVACMVLTIVFVPSIEKLARYRYVILLVGLLLLLSPMLPVIGREYYGSRIWLSVAGMSFQPGELAKICIVLFLASYLADHREMLSTFGRGPLGLPVPHWRTMLPVIGMWLVAMLVIVFEKDLGSALLLFGVFLAMVYVSTGRLSYVVLGLALAAAGCVVLYGLFDHVQTRVAIWRDPFAFAQESGYQLVQSL
;
A
#
# COMPACT_ATOMS: atom_id res chain seq x y z
N MET A 1 27.27 -12.97 -20.01
CA MET A 1 26.07 -12.88 -19.13
C MET A 1 25.45 -11.52 -19.37
N SER A 2 24.15 -11.43 -19.70
CA SER A 2 23.53 -10.10 -19.88
C SER A 2 23.52 -9.35 -18.54
N SER A 3 23.78 -8.04 -18.57
CA SER A 3 23.66 -7.20 -17.37
C SER A 3 22.21 -7.23 -16.88
N ARG A 4 21.96 -7.20 -15.56
CA ARG A 4 20.60 -7.16 -14.98
C ARG A 4 19.74 -6.09 -15.67
N ARG A 5 20.31 -4.91 -15.91
CA ARG A 5 19.61 -3.81 -16.58
C ARG A 5 19.32 -4.13 -18.06
N SER A 6 20.18 -4.86 -18.75
CA SER A 6 19.88 -5.37 -20.09
C SER A 6 18.71 -6.37 -20.07
N THR A 7 18.63 -7.24 -19.06
CA THR A 7 17.48 -8.14 -18.88
C THR A 7 16.20 -7.36 -18.65
N GLU A 8 16.22 -6.35 -17.77
CA GLU A 8 15.06 -5.48 -17.51
C GLU A 8 14.57 -4.79 -18.79
N LEU A 9 15.49 -4.24 -19.60
CA LEU A 9 15.17 -3.62 -20.87
C LEU A 9 14.49 -4.60 -21.83
N TRP A 10 15.02 -5.82 -21.97
CA TRP A 10 14.42 -6.84 -22.83
C TRP A 10 13.04 -7.27 -22.35
N LEU A 11 12.83 -7.36 -21.03
CA LEU A 11 11.52 -7.66 -20.45
C LEU A 11 10.52 -6.53 -20.68
N LEU A 12 10.93 -5.26 -20.59
CA LEU A 12 10.09 -4.12 -20.93
C LEU A 12 9.70 -4.12 -22.42
N ILE A 13 10.67 -4.39 -23.30
CA ILE A 13 10.43 -4.51 -24.75
C ILE A 13 9.47 -5.67 -25.04
N ALA A 14 9.61 -6.80 -24.34
CA ALA A 14 8.71 -7.94 -24.50
C ALA A 14 7.29 -7.66 -23.98
N ALA A 15 7.16 -6.87 -22.91
CA ALA A 15 5.86 -6.50 -22.33
C ALA A 15 5.11 -5.42 -23.15
N ALA A 16 5.84 -4.54 -23.84
CA ALA A 16 5.24 -3.41 -24.56
C ALA A 16 4.21 -3.82 -25.64
N PRO A 17 4.46 -4.84 -26.49
CA PRO A 17 3.45 -5.34 -27.43
C PRO A 17 2.18 -5.82 -26.75
N VAL A 18 2.27 -6.45 -25.57
CA VAL A 18 1.08 -6.91 -24.84
C VAL A 18 0.20 -5.73 -24.42
N VAL A 19 0.81 -4.68 -23.87
CA VAL A 19 0.10 -3.46 -23.50
C VAL A 19 -0.49 -2.78 -24.74
N LEU A 20 0.28 -2.64 -25.83
CA LEU A 20 -0.23 -2.04 -27.08
C LEU A 20 -1.40 -2.82 -27.67
N LEU A 21 -1.33 -4.16 -27.69
CA LEU A 21 -2.40 -5.02 -28.19
C LEU A 21 -3.67 -4.89 -27.35
N LEU A 22 -3.55 -4.85 -26.02
CA LEU A 22 -4.70 -4.65 -25.12
C LEU A 22 -5.42 -3.33 -25.39
N PHE A 23 -4.66 -2.24 -25.54
CA PHE A 23 -5.26 -0.95 -25.87
C PHE A 23 -5.82 -0.91 -27.29
N ALA A 24 -5.17 -1.56 -28.27
CA ALA A 24 -5.72 -1.70 -29.62
C ALA A 24 -7.08 -2.41 -29.60
N MET A 25 -7.20 -3.51 -28.84
CA MET A 25 -8.46 -4.24 -28.67
C MET A 25 -9.54 -3.36 -28.04
N LEU A 26 -9.18 -2.57 -27.02
CA LEU A 26 -10.10 -1.62 -26.39
C LEU A 26 -10.62 -0.58 -27.39
N LEU A 27 -9.72 0.06 -28.13
CA LEU A 27 -10.06 1.11 -29.10
C LEU A 27 -10.96 0.57 -30.23
N ILE A 28 -10.63 -0.62 -30.76
CA ILE A 28 -11.47 -1.29 -31.77
C ILE A 28 -12.86 -1.58 -31.21
N ASN A 29 -12.95 -2.06 -29.96
CA ASN A 29 -14.23 -2.36 -29.32
C ASN A 29 -15.09 -1.11 -29.09
N GLN A 30 -14.45 0.04 -28.86
CA GLN A 30 -15.11 1.33 -28.72
C GLN A 30 -15.42 2.02 -30.06
N GLY A 31 -15.05 1.41 -31.20
CA GLY A 31 -15.24 2.01 -32.53
C GLY A 31 -14.33 3.21 -32.81
N VAL A 32 -13.24 3.37 -32.05
CA VAL A 32 -12.27 4.46 -32.20
C VAL A 32 -11.25 4.09 -33.27
N GLU A 33 -11.01 4.99 -34.22
CA GLU A 33 -10.00 4.79 -35.26
C GLU A 33 -8.58 4.68 -34.67
N LEU A 34 -7.80 3.74 -35.19
CA LEU A 34 -6.42 3.50 -34.76
C LEU A 34 -5.51 4.60 -35.29
N SER A 35 -5.38 5.67 -34.51
CA SER A 35 -4.48 6.80 -34.78
C SER A 35 -3.41 6.95 -33.70
N LEU A 36 -2.32 7.66 -33.99
CA LEU A 36 -1.28 7.95 -32.99
C LEU A 36 -1.83 8.67 -31.76
N ALA A 37 -2.84 9.54 -31.95
CA ALA A 37 -3.52 10.23 -30.86
C ALA A 37 -4.29 9.25 -29.96
N ALA A 38 -4.99 8.27 -30.55
CA ALA A 38 -5.71 7.25 -29.79
C ALA A 38 -4.75 6.38 -28.94
N PHE A 39 -3.51 6.19 -29.39
CA PHE A 39 -2.46 5.47 -28.66
C PHE A 39 -1.64 6.34 -27.70
N ALA A 40 -2.03 7.60 -27.44
CA ALA A 40 -1.27 8.50 -26.58
C ALA A 40 -1.01 7.93 -25.17
N VAL A 41 -2.02 7.28 -24.56
CA VAL A 41 -1.90 6.68 -23.22
C VAL A 41 -0.89 5.51 -23.19
N PRO A 42 -1.04 4.43 -23.99
CA PRO A 42 -0.10 3.31 -23.94
C PRO A 42 1.31 3.70 -24.40
N LEU A 43 1.45 4.62 -25.36
CA LEU A 43 2.76 5.16 -25.76
C LEU A 43 3.40 5.98 -24.64
N GLY A 44 2.60 6.81 -23.95
CA GLY A 44 3.04 7.55 -22.77
C GLY A 44 3.50 6.63 -21.65
N LEU A 45 2.80 5.51 -21.41
CA LEU A 45 3.22 4.50 -20.43
C LEU A 45 4.56 3.86 -20.81
N ILE A 46 4.72 3.43 -22.06
CA ILE A 46 6.00 2.88 -22.54
C ILE A 46 7.13 3.90 -22.34
N ALA A 47 6.90 5.17 -22.70
CA ALA A 47 7.88 6.23 -22.51
C ALA A 47 8.22 6.46 -21.03
N ALA A 48 7.22 6.55 -20.15
CA ALA A 48 7.44 6.77 -18.72
C ALA A 48 8.22 5.62 -18.07
N PHE A 49 7.91 4.37 -18.40
CA PHE A 49 8.63 3.21 -17.88
C PHE A 49 10.02 3.04 -18.52
N ALA A 50 10.21 3.46 -19.78
CA ALA A 50 11.53 3.54 -20.39
C ALA A 50 12.40 4.59 -19.69
N VAL A 51 11.85 5.76 -19.35
CA VAL A 51 12.54 6.77 -18.54
C VAL A 51 12.88 6.19 -17.16
N ALA A 52 11.92 5.55 -16.49
CA ALA A 52 12.17 4.90 -15.20
C ALA A 52 13.28 3.84 -15.27
N HIS A 53 13.33 3.05 -16.34
CA HIS A 53 14.40 2.10 -16.61
C HIS A 53 15.77 2.79 -16.74
N VAL A 54 15.84 3.90 -17.48
CA VAL A 54 17.07 4.68 -17.63
C VAL A 54 17.56 5.18 -16.26
N PHE A 55 16.69 5.73 -15.43
CA PHE A 55 17.06 6.14 -14.07
C PHE A 55 17.49 4.95 -13.21
N ALA A 56 16.75 3.84 -13.21
CA ALA A 56 17.13 2.63 -12.50
C ALA A 56 18.48 2.09 -12.96
N ARG A 57 18.82 2.22 -14.24
CA ARG A 57 20.10 1.80 -14.81
C ARG A 57 21.29 2.58 -14.25
N PHE A 58 21.12 3.88 -13.98
CA PHE A 58 22.18 4.73 -13.43
C PHE A 58 22.24 4.70 -11.90
N PHE A 59 21.10 4.80 -11.24
CA PHE A 59 21.03 4.99 -9.79
C PHE A 59 20.79 3.69 -9.00
N ALA A 60 20.29 2.63 -9.65
CA ALA A 60 20.00 1.34 -9.02
C ALA A 60 20.49 0.14 -9.87
N PRO A 61 21.78 0.08 -10.27
CA PRO A 61 22.27 -0.92 -11.22
C PRO A 61 22.12 -2.38 -10.74
N GLN A 62 22.08 -2.57 -9.42
CA GLN A 62 21.94 -3.89 -8.79
C GLN A 62 20.49 -4.30 -8.50
N ALA A 63 19.51 -3.44 -8.77
CA ALA A 63 18.10 -3.75 -8.54
C ALA A 63 17.66 -5.03 -9.28
N ASP A 64 16.59 -5.64 -8.79
CA ASP A 64 15.95 -6.76 -9.47
C ASP A 64 15.43 -6.32 -10.85
N PRO A 65 15.70 -7.08 -11.92
CA PRO A 65 15.30 -6.69 -13.28
C PRO A 65 13.87 -7.06 -13.66
N GLY A 66 13.15 -7.82 -12.82
CA GLY A 66 11.79 -8.29 -13.09
C GLY A 66 10.69 -7.37 -12.54
N ILE A 67 10.95 -6.66 -11.45
CA ILE A 67 9.92 -5.84 -10.78
C ILE A 67 9.36 -4.74 -11.70
N LEU A 68 10.22 -3.93 -12.34
CA LEU A 68 9.77 -2.81 -13.16
C LEU A 68 8.92 -3.28 -14.38
N PRO A 69 9.32 -4.31 -15.16
CA PRO A 69 8.50 -4.87 -16.23
C PRO A 69 7.16 -5.45 -15.75
N VAL A 70 7.15 -6.13 -14.60
CA VAL A 70 5.90 -6.67 -14.03
C VAL A 70 4.95 -5.54 -13.64
N VAL A 71 5.46 -4.50 -12.98
CA VAL A 71 4.67 -3.31 -12.64
C VAL A 71 4.15 -2.61 -13.90
N PHE A 72 4.97 -2.49 -14.95
CA PHE A 72 4.55 -1.94 -16.24
C PHE A 72 3.38 -2.72 -16.84
N LEU A 73 3.47 -4.05 -16.88
CA LEU A 73 2.42 -4.91 -17.43
C LEU A 73 1.12 -4.77 -16.62
N LEU A 74 1.21 -4.87 -15.29
CA LEU A 74 0.05 -4.75 -14.41
C LEU A 74 -0.59 -3.36 -14.48
N ALA A 75 0.21 -2.31 -14.56
CA ALA A 75 -0.27 -0.94 -14.72
C ALA A 75 -0.97 -0.75 -16.08
N GLY A 76 -0.39 -1.29 -17.17
CA GLY A 76 -1.00 -1.25 -18.50
C GLY A 76 -2.35 -1.97 -18.54
N ILE A 77 -2.43 -3.17 -17.97
CA ILE A 77 -3.70 -3.91 -17.82
C ILE A 77 -4.69 -3.08 -16.98
N GLY A 78 -4.28 -2.60 -15.81
CA GLY A 78 -5.14 -1.83 -14.92
C GLY A 78 -5.73 -0.59 -15.59
N ILE A 79 -4.92 0.21 -16.27
CA ILE A 79 -5.40 1.40 -16.99
C ILE A 79 -6.32 1.03 -18.15
N CYS A 80 -6.03 -0.04 -18.89
CA CYS A 80 -6.91 -0.52 -19.95
C CYS A 80 -8.31 -0.86 -19.40
N PHE A 81 -8.40 -1.51 -18.24
CA PHE A 81 -9.68 -1.80 -17.59
C PHE A 81 -10.36 -0.55 -17.06
N VAL A 82 -9.61 0.39 -16.48
CA VAL A 82 -10.18 1.65 -15.98
C VAL A 82 -10.78 2.48 -17.11
N LEU A 83 -10.08 2.61 -18.24
CA LEU A 83 -10.59 3.28 -19.44
C LEU A 83 -11.80 2.58 -20.07
N ARG A 84 -11.98 1.28 -19.78
CA ARG A 84 -13.14 0.51 -20.23
C ARG A 84 -14.36 0.68 -19.33
N LEU A 85 -14.16 0.68 -18.01
CA LEU A 85 -15.24 0.53 -17.03
C LEU A 85 -15.70 1.85 -16.40
N THR A 86 -14.85 2.87 -16.43
CA THR A 86 -15.03 4.09 -15.64
C THR A 86 -15.33 5.29 -16.55
N PRO A 87 -16.13 6.28 -16.11
CA PRO A 87 -16.29 7.52 -16.85
C PRO A 87 -14.95 8.19 -17.20
N GLU A 88 -14.89 8.82 -18.36
CA GLU A 88 -13.66 9.35 -18.96
C GLU A 88 -12.89 10.29 -18.01
N GLU A 89 -13.57 11.22 -17.34
CA GLU A 89 -12.93 12.16 -16.42
C GLU A 89 -12.17 11.46 -15.27
N THR A 90 -12.77 10.41 -14.70
CA THR A 90 -12.16 9.65 -13.60
C THR A 90 -11.04 8.75 -14.11
N ALA A 91 -11.20 8.18 -15.32
CA ALA A 91 -10.16 7.38 -15.95
C ALA A 91 -8.91 8.22 -16.27
N LEU A 92 -9.08 9.45 -16.78
CA LEU A 92 -7.98 10.38 -17.04
C LEU A 92 -7.25 10.79 -15.75
N LYS A 93 -7.98 11.01 -14.64
CA LYS A 93 -7.36 11.23 -13.33
C LYS A 93 -6.53 10.03 -12.88
N GLN A 94 -6.99 8.81 -13.11
CA GLN A 94 -6.23 7.61 -12.77
C GLN A 94 -4.95 7.48 -13.61
N VAL A 95 -5.01 7.82 -14.89
CA VAL A 95 -3.83 7.90 -15.77
C VAL A 95 -2.82 8.92 -15.24
N ALA A 96 -3.29 10.12 -14.85
CA ALA A 96 -2.44 11.15 -14.25
C ALA A 96 -1.78 10.68 -12.95
N TRP A 97 -2.53 10.01 -12.06
CA TRP A 97 -1.99 9.44 -10.82
C TRP A 97 -0.95 8.36 -11.06
N LEU A 98 -1.13 7.53 -12.09
CA LEU A 98 -0.12 6.54 -12.46
C LEU A 98 1.18 7.20 -12.90
N PHE A 99 1.12 8.23 -13.76
CA PHE A 99 2.31 8.98 -14.16
C PHE A 99 2.97 9.70 -12.98
N ALA A 100 2.18 10.30 -12.08
CA ALA A 100 2.68 10.87 -10.84
C ALA A 100 3.35 9.80 -9.96
N GLY A 101 2.80 8.59 -9.88
CA GLY A 101 3.39 7.46 -9.17
C GLY A 101 4.75 7.03 -9.74
N VAL A 102 4.86 6.92 -11.07
CA VAL A 102 6.14 6.63 -11.76
C VAL A 102 7.16 7.74 -11.50
N ALA A 103 6.75 9.01 -11.54
CA ALA A 103 7.61 10.13 -11.21
C ALA A 103 8.09 10.06 -9.75
N CYS A 104 7.19 9.82 -8.79
CA CYS A 104 7.53 9.64 -7.37
C CYS A 104 8.50 8.47 -7.15
N MET A 105 8.33 7.36 -7.87
CA MET A 105 9.26 6.23 -7.83
C MET A 105 10.65 6.64 -8.33
N VAL A 106 10.75 7.33 -9.47
CA VAL A 106 12.03 7.82 -10.01
C VAL A 106 12.69 8.79 -9.03
N LEU A 107 11.94 9.74 -8.48
CA LEU A 107 12.43 10.68 -7.47
C LEU A 107 12.96 9.92 -6.24
N THR A 108 12.27 8.88 -5.78
CA THR A 108 12.71 8.07 -4.64
C THR A 108 14.03 7.36 -4.93
N ILE A 109 14.20 6.77 -6.11
CA ILE A 109 15.44 6.12 -6.54
C ILE A 109 16.62 7.11 -6.53
N VAL A 110 16.38 8.34 -6.98
CA VAL A 110 17.43 9.38 -7.08
C VAL A 110 17.78 9.97 -5.72
N PHE A 111 16.77 10.32 -4.92
CA PHE A 111 16.96 11.07 -3.67
C PHE A 111 17.14 10.20 -2.42
N VAL A 112 16.81 8.92 -2.49
CA VAL A 112 16.95 7.97 -1.37
C VAL A 112 17.90 6.83 -1.76
N PRO A 113 19.20 7.11 -1.97
CA PRO A 113 20.14 6.13 -2.50
C PRO A 113 20.58 5.05 -1.49
N SER A 114 20.29 5.22 -0.19
CA SER A 114 20.71 4.28 0.85
C SER A 114 19.64 4.13 1.92
N ILE A 115 19.20 2.87 2.09
CA ILE A 115 18.24 2.47 3.12
C ILE A 115 18.89 2.56 4.51
N GLU A 116 20.20 2.33 4.62
CA GLU A 116 20.95 2.43 5.88
C GLU A 116 20.97 3.87 6.40
N LYS A 117 21.18 4.85 5.50
CA LYS A 117 21.10 6.27 5.87
C LYS A 117 19.70 6.64 6.32
N LEU A 118 18.67 6.12 5.64
CA LEU A 118 17.27 6.35 5.98
C LEU A 118 16.92 5.76 7.36
N ALA A 119 17.43 4.58 7.69
CA ALA A 119 17.21 3.90 8.97
C ALA A 119 17.71 4.71 10.19
N ARG A 120 18.68 5.61 10.01
CA ARG A 120 19.13 6.52 11.09
C ARG A 120 18.07 7.53 11.51
N TYR A 121 17.13 7.84 10.63
CA TYR A 121 16.05 8.80 10.89
C TYR A 121 14.74 8.11 11.29
N ARG A 122 14.76 6.84 11.73
CA ARG A 122 13.55 6.04 11.98
C ARG A 122 12.49 6.71 12.85
N TYR A 123 12.89 7.45 13.89
CA TYR A 123 11.94 8.11 14.79
C TYR A 123 11.35 9.37 14.16
N VAL A 124 12.10 10.07 13.31
CA VAL A 124 11.58 11.19 12.50
C VAL A 124 10.61 10.65 11.46
N ILE A 125 10.96 9.55 10.78
CA ILE A 125 10.07 8.87 9.83
C ILE A 125 8.79 8.39 10.53
N LEU A 126 8.91 7.81 11.72
CA LEU A 126 7.76 7.42 12.54
C LEU A 126 6.88 8.63 12.87
N LEU A 127 7.48 9.72 13.37
CA LEU A 127 6.73 10.93 13.71
C LEU A 127 5.98 11.48 12.50
N VAL A 128 6.65 11.57 11.34
CA VAL A 128 6.02 11.96 10.08
C VAL A 128 4.87 11.01 9.72
N GLY A 129 5.07 9.69 9.86
CA GLY A 129 4.02 8.71 9.62
C GLY A 129 2.80 8.88 10.52
N LEU A 130 3.00 9.11 11.82
CA LEU A 130 1.91 9.34 12.78
C LEU A 130 1.19 10.67 12.52
N LEU A 131 1.93 11.73 12.15
CA LEU A 131 1.34 13.01 11.78
C LEU A 131 0.53 12.90 10.48
N LEU A 132 1.01 12.14 9.50
CA LEU A 132 0.27 11.85 8.27
C LEU A 132 -1.02 11.10 8.60
N LEU A 133 -0.96 10.08 9.46
CA LEU A 133 -2.14 9.33 9.89
C LEU A 133 -3.14 10.22 10.66
N LEU A 134 -2.67 11.18 11.45
CA LEU A 134 -3.53 12.12 12.17
C LEU A 134 -4.10 13.23 11.28
N SER A 135 -3.47 13.51 10.14
CA SER A 135 -3.80 14.68 9.32
C SER A 135 -5.25 14.73 8.83
N PRO A 136 -5.92 13.62 8.45
CA PRO A 136 -7.34 13.63 8.07
C PRO A 136 -8.30 13.92 9.23
N MET A 137 -7.84 13.80 10.48
CA MET A 137 -8.65 14.12 11.66
C MET A 137 -8.65 15.62 11.98
N LEU A 138 -7.76 16.40 11.37
CA LEU A 138 -7.70 17.85 11.60
C LEU A 138 -8.96 18.53 11.00
N PRO A 139 -9.67 19.36 11.79
CA PRO A 139 -10.98 19.92 11.41
C PRO A 139 -10.95 20.84 10.19
N VAL A 140 -9.75 21.29 9.77
CA VAL A 140 -9.56 22.25 8.68
C VAL A 140 -9.39 21.56 7.31
N ILE A 141 -8.87 20.33 7.27
CA ILE A 141 -8.39 19.69 6.03
C ILE A 141 -9.07 18.33 5.77
N GLY A 142 -9.49 17.66 6.83
CA GLY A 142 -10.19 16.37 6.74
C GLY A 142 -11.57 16.47 6.13
N ARG A 143 -11.89 15.56 5.20
CA ARG A 143 -13.26 15.41 4.69
C ARG A 143 -13.80 14.03 5.03
N GLU A 144 -15.07 14.01 5.46
CA GLU A 144 -15.78 12.77 5.75
C GLU A 144 -16.43 12.25 4.46
N TYR A 145 -16.01 11.07 4.02
CA TYR A 145 -16.58 10.35 2.89
C TYR A 145 -17.14 9.02 3.40
N TYR A 146 -18.41 8.75 3.11
CA TYR A 146 -19.08 7.50 3.51
C TYR A 146 -18.93 7.15 5.01
N GLY A 147 -18.91 8.18 5.88
CA GLY A 147 -18.78 8.03 7.33
C GLY A 147 -17.34 7.79 7.83
N SER A 148 -16.32 7.89 6.96
CA SER A 148 -14.91 7.77 7.30
C SER A 148 -14.13 9.05 6.97
N ARG A 149 -13.21 9.45 7.86
CA ARG A 149 -12.37 10.65 7.73
C ARG A 149 -10.93 10.27 7.44
N ILE A 150 -10.68 9.78 6.22
CA ILE A 150 -9.35 9.30 5.78
C ILE A 150 -8.75 10.13 4.63
N TRP A 151 -9.54 10.98 3.98
CA TRP A 151 -9.13 11.72 2.78
C TRP A 151 -8.83 13.18 3.08
N LEU A 152 -7.76 13.68 2.46
CA LEU A 152 -7.51 15.10 2.29
C LEU A 152 -7.86 15.51 0.87
N SER A 153 -8.54 16.65 0.71
CA SER A 153 -8.82 17.23 -0.60
C SER A 153 -8.08 18.56 -0.74
N VAL A 154 -7.15 18.62 -1.67
CA VAL A 154 -6.34 19.82 -1.96
C VAL A 154 -6.42 20.12 -3.45
N ALA A 155 -6.82 21.34 -3.81
CA ALA A 155 -6.91 21.82 -5.19
C ALA A 155 -7.68 20.89 -6.16
N GLY A 156 -8.78 20.27 -5.70
CA GLY A 156 -9.61 19.38 -6.51
C GLY A 156 -9.06 17.94 -6.68
N MET A 157 -7.91 17.64 -6.08
CA MET A 157 -7.37 16.28 -5.98
C MET A 157 -7.57 15.73 -4.57
N SER A 158 -7.90 14.43 -4.50
CA SER A 158 -8.03 13.71 -3.23
C SER A 158 -6.82 12.80 -3.04
N PHE A 159 -6.23 12.85 -1.86
CA PHE A 159 -5.09 12.02 -1.46
C PHE A 159 -5.37 11.41 -0.09
N GLN A 160 -4.94 10.16 0.12
CA GLN A 160 -5.07 9.46 1.39
C GLN A 160 -3.70 9.43 2.09
N PRO A 161 -3.46 10.30 3.11
CA PRO A 161 -2.20 10.34 3.84
C PRO A 161 -1.86 9.02 4.53
N GLY A 162 -2.88 8.25 4.92
CA GLY A 162 -2.72 6.94 5.53
C GLY A 162 -1.90 5.96 4.68
N GLU A 163 -1.93 6.08 3.34
CA GLU A 163 -1.10 5.26 2.46
C GLU A 163 0.39 5.54 2.65
N LEU A 164 0.77 6.81 2.71
CA LEU A 164 2.16 7.21 2.96
C LEU A 164 2.57 6.94 4.41
N ALA A 165 1.65 7.12 5.36
CA ALA A 165 1.86 6.79 6.77
C ALA A 165 2.23 5.31 6.96
N LYS A 166 1.56 4.39 6.25
CA LYS A 166 1.89 2.94 6.28
C LYS A 166 3.33 2.67 5.85
N ILE A 167 3.81 3.33 4.78
CA ILE A 167 5.21 3.19 4.33
C ILE A 167 6.17 3.66 5.44
N CYS A 168 5.92 4.83 6.04
CA CYS A 168 6.72 5.34 7.15
C CYS A 168 6.76 4.40 8.35
N ILE A 169 5.60 3.84 8.74
CA ILE A 169 5.49 2.89 9.85
C ILE A 169 6.28 1.61 9.55
N VAL A 170 6.19 1.08 8.32
CA VAL A 170 6.96 -0.11 7.91
C VAL A 170 8.45 0.16 7.95
N LEU A 171 8.91 1.33 7.48
CA LEU A 171 10.33 1.70 7.54
C LEU A 171 10.83 1.82 8.99
N PHE A 172 10.02 2.39 9.88
CA PHE A 172 10.32 2.42 11.31
C PHE A 172 10.40 1.00 11.89
N LEU A 173 9.40 0.15 11.64
CA LEU A 173 9.38 -1.23 12.13
C LEU A 173 10.60 -2.00 11.62
N ALA A 174 10.89 -1.92 10.33
CA ALA A 174 12.01 -2.62 9.71
C ALA A 174 13.35 -2.21 10.33
N SER A 175 13.61 -0.90 10.41
CA SER A 175 14.86 -0.38 10.98
C SER A 175 14.98 -0.67 12.48
N TYR A 176 13.93 -0.44 13.27
CA TYR A 176 13.94 -0.68 14.70
C TYR A 176 14.12 -2.16 15.05
N LEU A 177 13.38 -3.05 14.39
CA LEU A 177 13.45 -4.48 14.63
C LEU A 177 14.76 -5.09 14.14
N ALA A 178 15.34 -4.58 13.05
CA ALA A 178 16.64 -5.04 12.54
C ALA A 178 17.75 -4.80 13.58
N ASP A 179 17.81 -3.61 14.17
CA ASP A 179 18.86 -3.25 15.14
C ASP A 179 18.72 -3.97 16.48
N HIS A 180 17.50 -4.35 16.86
CA HIS A 180 17.23 -5.02 18.13
C HIS A 180 17.03 -6.53 17.97
N ARG A 181 17.30 -7.10 16.79
CA ARG A 181 17.01 -8.50 16.47
C ARG A 181 17.61 -9.49 17.47
N GLU A 182 18.87 -9.30 17.87
CA GLU A 182 19.55 -10.20 18.81
C GLU A 182 18.88 -10.20 20.19
N MET A 183 18.56 -9.02 20.71
CA MET A 183 17.83 -8.82 21.97
C MET A 183 16.37 -9.28 21.90
N LEU A 184 15.77 -9.25 20.71
CA LEU A 184 14.41 -9.74 20.46
C LEU A 184 14.35 -11.23 20.16
N SER A 185 15.48 -11.88 19.91
CA SER A 185 15.57 -13.33 19.69
C SER A 185 16.02 -14.09 20.96
N THR A 186 16.71 -13.38 21.86
CA THR A 186 17.21 -13.88 23.15
C THR A 186 16.19 -13.59 24.24
N PHE A 187 15.55 -14.63 24.76
CA PHE A 187 14.52 -14.51 25.77
C PHE A 187 14.99 -15.09 27.08
N GLY A 188 14.81 -14.34 28.16
CA GLY A 188 14.87 -14.89 29.51
C GLY A 188 13.71 -15.86 29.74
N ARG A 189 13.92 -16.85 30.62
CA ARG A 189 12.84 -17.74 31.08
C ARG A 189 11.89 -16.93 31.97
N GLY A 190 10.64 -16.78 31.54
CA GLY A 190 9.59 -16.16 32.34
C GLY A 190 9.08 -17.05 33.47
N PRO A 191 8.20 -16.51 34.33
CA PRO A 191 7.65 -17.21 35.50
C PRO A 191 6.79 -18.45 35.17
N LEU A 192 6.63 -18.82 33.89
CA LEU A 192 5.89 -20.00 33.43
C LEU A 192 6.67 -20.86 32.41
N GLY A 193 7.99 -20.67 32.28
CA GLY A 193 8.78 -21.30 31.20
C GLY A 193 8.53 -20.72 29.81
N LEU A 194 7.56 -19.80 29.70
CA LEU A 194 7.32 -19.02 28.50
C LEU A 194 8.44 -17.99 28.32
N PRO A 195 8.99 -17.87 27.11
CA PRO A 195 10.00 -16.86 26.82
C PRO A 195 9.35 -15.47 26.86
N VAL A 196 9.77 -14.62 27.80
CA VAL A 196 9.30 -13.21 27.89
C VAL A 196 10.29 -12.29 27.21
N PRO A 197 9.85 -11.45 26.26
CA PRO A 197 10.75 -10.52 25.60
C PRO A 197 11.27 -9.52 26.59
N HIS A 198 12.38 -8.88 26.23
CA HIS A 198 12.81 -7.67 26.91
C HIS A 198 11.72 -6.60 26.71
N TRP A 199 10.81 -6.43 27.67
CA TRP A 199 9.62 -5.57 27.53
C TRP A 199 9.96 -4.13 27.12
N ARG A 200 11.13 -3.63 27.54
CA ARG A 200 11.65 -2.31 27.16
C ARG A 200 11.94 -2.16 25.67
N THR A 201 12.35 -3.23 25.00
CA THR A 201 12.67 -3.19 23.56
C THR A 201 11.41 -3.30 22.71
N MET A 202 10.38 -3.96 23.21
CA MET A 202 9.07 -4.03 22.56
C MET A 202 8.25 -2.75 22.75
N LEU A 203 8.56 -1.92 23.76
CA LEU A 203 7.77 -0.76 24.12
C LEU A 203 7.59 0.27 22.98
N PRO A 204 8.63 0.67 22.22
CA PRO A 204 8.43 1.60 21.10
C PRO A 204 7.58 1.01 19.97
N VAL A 205 7.69 -0.29 19.74
CA VAL A 205 6.96 -1.02 18.69
C VAL A 205 5.47 -1.15 19.06
N ILE A 206 5.19 -1.57 20.29
CA ILE A 206 3.82 -1.67 20.83
C ILE A 206 3.20 -0.28 20.98
N GLY A 207 3.95 0.71 21.48
CA GLY A 207 3.47 2.08 21.67
C GLY A 207 3.08 2.73 20.34
N MET A 208 3.94 2.61 19.32
CA MET A 208 3.62 3.04 17.96
C MET A 208 2.35 2.35 17.45
N TRP A 209 2.28 1.03 17.58
CA TRP A 209 1.15 0.25 17.08
C TRP A 209 -0.16 0.64 17.75
N LEU A 210 -0.17 0.82 19.08
CA LEU A 210 -1.34 1.27 19.84
C LEU A 210 -1.81 2.66 19.38
N VAL A 211 -0.88 3.60 19.20
CA VAL A 211 -1.21 4.95 18.72
C VAL A 211 -1.80 4.88 17.31
N ALA A 212 -1.15 4.16 16.39
CA ALA A 212 -1.64 4.03 15.02
C ALA A 212 -3.02 3.35 14.96
N MET A 213 -3.23 2.29 15.74
CA MET A 213 -4.51 1.58 15.82
C MET A 213 -5.61 2.47 16.38
N LEU A 214 -5.32 3.23 17.44
CA LEU A 214 -6.26 4.17 18.03
C LEU A 214 -6.73 5.21 16.99
N VAL A 215 -5.80 5.79 16.23
CA VAL A 215 -6.12 6.76 15.18
C VAL A 215 -7.01 6.13 14.12
N ILE A 216 -6.67 4.95 13.60
CA ILE A 216 -7.44 4.29 12.53
C ILE A 216 -8.86 3.92 13.00
N VAL A 217 -9.02 3.52 14.27
CA VAL A 217 -10.35 3.27 14.86
C VAL A 217 -11.20 4.55 14.83
N PHE A 218 -10.62 5.71 15.13
CA PHE A 218 -11.31 7.00 15.01
C PHE A 218 -11.57 7.43 13.56
N GLU A 219 -10.70 7.06 12.63
CA GLU A 219 -10.93 7.24 11.19
C GLU A 219 -12.05 6.34 10.65
N LYS A 220 -12.46 5.32 11.42
CA LYS A 220 -13.45 4.29 11.06
C LYS A 220 -13.04 3.48 9.82
N ASP A 221 -11.74 3.25 9.64
CA ASP A 221 -11.18 2.46 8.52
C ASP A 221 -10.71 1.08 8.97
N LEU A 222 -11.65 0.13 8.98
CA LEU A 222 -11.37 -1.27 9.34
C LEU A 222 -10.38 -1.95 8.38
N GLY A 223 -10.37 -1.55 7.11
CA GLY A 223 -9.48 -2.13 6.10
C GLY A 223 -8.02 -1.79 6.40
N SER A 224 -7.74 -0.52 6.63
CA SER A 224 -6.40 -0.07 7.02
C SER A 224 -5.97 -0.64 8.37
N ALA A 225 -6.89 -0.78 9.34
CA ALA A 225 -6.60 -1.40 10.63
C ALA A 225 -6.12 -2.85 10.47
N LEU A 226 -6.86 -3.65 9.69
CA LEU A 226 -6.52 -5.04 9.42
C LEU A 226 -5.19 -5.19 8.69
N LEU A 227 -4.95 -4.36 7.66
CA LEU A 227 -3.70 -4.37 6.91
C LEU A 227 -2.50 -4.01 7.78
N LEU A 228 -2.59 -2.92 8.55
CA LEU A 228 -1.49 -2.48 9.42
C LEU A 228 -1.23 -3.51 10.53
N PHE A 229 -2.28 -4.12 11.07
CA PHE A 229 -2.16 -5.21 12.03
C PHE A 229 -1.44 -6.44 11.45
N GLY A 230 -1.84 -6.89 10.24
CA GLY A 230 -1.20 -8.00 9.56
C GLY A 230 0.28 -7.74 9.27
N VAL A 231 0.60 -6.54 8.78
CA VAL A 231 1.99 -6.10 8.55
C VAL A 231 2.78 -6.09 9.86
N PHE A 232 2.21 -5.55 10.94
CA PHE A 232 2.84 -5.54 12.25
C PHE A 232 3.18 -6.97 12.73
N LEU A 233 2.22 -7.89 12.68
CA LEU A 233 2.46 -9.29 13.07
C LEU A 233 3.51 -9.96 12.18
N ALA A 234 3.45 -9.75 10.87
CA ALA A 234 4.42 -10.30 9.93
C ALA A 234 5.84 -9.81 10.26
N MET A 235 6.02 -8.51 10.51
CA MET A 235 7.32 -7.92 10.85
C MET A 235 7.86 -8.42 12.20
N VAL A 236 7.00 -8.54 13.21
CA VAL A 236 7.37 -9.13 14.51
C VAL A 236 7.75 -10.60 14.34
N TYR A 237 7.01 -11.37 13.55
CA TYR A 237 7.34 -12.77 13.28
C TYR A 237 8.67 -12.93 12.56
N VAL A 238 8.89 -12.18 11.47
CA VAL A 238 10.13 -12.24 10.68
C VAL A 238 11.36 -11.83 11.50
N SER A 239 11.21 -10.87 12.41
CA SER A 239 12.31 -10.41 13.27
C SER A 239 12.59 -11.36 14.45
N THR A 240 11.56 -11.91 15.08
CA THR A 240 11.69 -12.76 16.29
C THR A 240 11.83 -14.25 15.99
N GLY A 241 11.31 -14.71 14.85
CA GLY A 241 11.24 -16.13 14.45
C GLY A 241 10.25 -16.96 15.26
N ARG A 242 9.33 -16.35 16.01
CA ARG A 242 8.50 -17.04 17.01
C ARG A 242 7.02 -16.99 16.69
N LEU A 243 6.44 -18.16 16.45
CA LEU A 243 5.02 -18.32 16.13
C LEU A 243 4.09 -17.86 17.28
N SER A 244 4.57 -17.91 18.53
CA SER A 244 3.79 -17.52 19.72
C SER A 244 3.28 -16.07 19.64
N TYR A 245 4.04 -15.16 19.04
CA TYR A 245 3.59 -13.77 18.84
C TYR A 245 2.45 -13.65 17.85
N VAL A 246 2.51 -14.45 16.78
CA VAL A 246 1.46 -14.47 15.77
C VAL A 246 0.19 -15.03 16.37
N VAL A 247 0.27 -16.16 17.08
CA VAL A 247 -0.89 -16.78 17.73
C VAL A 247 -1.51 -15.84 18.76
N LEU A 248 -0.70 -15.24 19.64
CA LEU A 248 -1.19 -14.29 20.64
C LEU A 248 -1.79 -13.04 19.97
N GLY A 249 -1.14 -12.51 18.94
CA GLY A 249 -1.63 -11.39 18.16
C GLY A 249 -2.99 -11.68 17.54
N LEU A 250 -3.11 -12.80 16.83
CA LEU A 250 -4.37 -13.22 16.21
C LEU A 250 -5.48 -13.43 17.25
N ALA A 251 -5.16 -14.01 18.41
CA ALA A 251 -6.12 -14.15 19.51
C ALA A 251 -6.59 -12.77 20.04
N LEU A 252 -5.67 -11.83 20.22
CA LEU A 252 -6.00 -10.45 20.63
C LEU A 252 -6.81 -9.71 19.57
N ALA A 253 -6.51 -9.90 18.29
CA ALA A 253 -7.28 -9.32 17.20
C ALA A 253 -8.69 -9.89 17.14
N ALA A 254 -8.85 -11.20 17.29
CA ALA A 254 -10.17 -11.84 17.37
C ALA A 254 -11.00 -11.28 18.53
N ALA A 255 -10.38 -11.16 19.72
CA ALA A 255 -11.02 -10.53 20.88
C ALA A 255 -11.39 -9.06 20.61
N GLY A 256 -10.48 -8.30 20.00
CA GLY A 256 -10.69 -6.92 19.60
C GLY A 256 -11.87 -6.77 18.63
N CYS A 257 -11.98 -7.63 17.61
CA CYS A 257 -13.10 -7.63 16.67
C CYS A 257 -14.44 -7.87 17.37
N VAL A 258 -14.51 -8.79 18.33
CA VAL A 258 -15.74 -9.04 19.11
C VAL A 258 -16.12 -7.81 19.93
N VAL A 259 -15.15 -7.17 20.58
CA VAL A 259 -15.39 -5.93 21.34
C VAL A 259 -15.85 -4.80 20.43
N LEU A 260 -15.17 -4.58 19.30
CA LEU A 260 -15.51 -3.52 18.34
C LEU A 260 -16.89 -3.75 17.70
N TYR A 261 -17.26 -5.00 17.43
CA TYR A 261 -18.60 -5.35 16.96
C TYR A 261 -19.69 -4.93 17.97
N GLY A 262 -19.44 -5.14 19.27
CA GLY A 262 -20.37 -4.72 20.32
C GLY A 262 -20.43 -3.20 20.56
N LEU A 263 -19.36 -2.47 20.26
CA LEU A 263 -19.25 -1.04 20.56
C LEU A 263 -19.64 -0.10 19.40
N PHE A 264 -19.55 -0.56 18.15
CA PHE A 264 -19.70 0.30 16.98
C PHE A 264 -20.74 -0.24 15.98
N ASP A 265 -21.84 0.49 15.81
CA ASP A 265 -22.91 0.15 14.86
C ASP A 265 -22.40 0.00 13.43
N HIS A 266 -21.43 0.84 13.02
CA HIS A 266 -20.82 0.75 11.68
C HIS A 266 -20.18 -0.63 11.42
N VAL A 267 -19.55 -1.22 12.44
CA VAL A 267 -18.92 -2.56 12.32
C VAL A 267 -20.01 -3.62 12.12
N GLN A 268 -21.12 -3.52 12.86
CA GLN A 268 -22.25 -4.43 12.71
C GLN A 268 -22.86 -4.36 11.32
N THR A 269 -23.06 -3.16 10.78
CA THR A 269 -23.57 -2.97 9.41
C THR A 269 -22.64 -3.61 8.38
N ARG A 270 -21.32 -3.43 8.51
CA ARG A 270 -20.34 -4.05 7.60
C ARG A 270 -20.37 -5.58 7.67
N VAL A 271 -20.48 -6.15 8.87
CA VAL A 271 -20.60 -7.61 9.06
C VAL A 271 -21.92 -8.15 8.49
N ALA A 272 -23.04 -7.41 8.65
CA ALA A 272 -24.32 -7.80 8.08
C ALA A 272 -24.29 -7.82 6.55
N ILE A 273 -23.73 -6.77 5.93
CA ILE A 273 -23.55 -6.70 4.47
C ILE A 273 -22.64 -7.82 3.98
N TRP A 274 -21.57 -8.16 4.71
CA TRP A 274 -20.68 -9.25 4.33
C TRP A 274 -21.35 -10.62 4.41
N ARG A 275 -22.22 -10.82 5.41
CA ARG A 275 -22.94 -12.09 5.62
C ARG A 275 -24.01 -12.34 4.54
N ASP A 276 -24.69 -11.29 4.11
CA ASP A 276 -25.69 -11.36 3.03
C ASP A 276 -25.54 -10.16 2.07
N PRO A 277 -24.55 -10.20 1.15
CA PRO A 277 -24.28 -9.09 0.25
C PRO A 277 -25.39 -8.88 -0.77
N PHE A 278 -26.15 -9.94 -1.09
CA PHE A 278 -27.24 -9.89 -2.06
C PHE A 278 -28.45 -9.13 -1.53
N ALA A 279 -28.74 -9.20 -0.22
CA ALA A 279 -29.75 -8.36 0.40
C ALA A 279 -29.47 -6.84 0.25
N PHE A 280 -28.20 -6.46 0.07
CA PHE A 280 -27.76 -5.07 -0.09
C PHE A 280 -27.17 -4.79 -1.49
N ALA A 281 -27.53 -5.59 -2.50
CA ALA A 281 -26.88 -5.60 -3.81
C ALA A 281 -26.91 -4.25 -4.56
N GLN A 282 -27.94 -3.42 -4.33
CA GLN A 282 -28.09 -2.12 -5.01
C GLN A 282 -27.42 -0.95 -4.27
N GLU A 283 -26.94 -1.19 -3.05
CA GLU A 283 -26.35 -0.15 -2.19
C GLU A 283 -24.94 -0.58 -1.73
N SER A 284 -24.80 -0.85 -0.43
CA SER A 284 -23.52 -1.09 0.24
C SER A 284 -22.89 -2.45 -0.11
N GLY A 285 -23.68 -3.39 -0.64
CA GLY A 285 -23.24 -4.72 -1.08
C GLY A 285 -22.84 -4.79 -2.56
N TYR A 286 -23.05 -3.72 -3.34
CA TYR A 286 -22.85 -3.73 -4.80
C TYR A 286 -21.45 -4.21 -5.22
N GLN A 287 -20.40 -3.71 -4.57
CA GLN A 287 -19.02 -4.08 -4.89
C GLN A 287 -18.72 -5.55 -4.57
N LEU A 288 -19.27 -6.09 -3.48
CA LEU A 288 -19.11 -7.49 -3.11
C LEU A 288 -19.81 -8.40 -4.13
N VAL A 289 -21.02 -8.04 -4.55
CA VAL A 289 -21.78 -8.80 -5.55
C VAL A 289 -21.10 -8.78 -6.91
N GLN A 290 -20.52 -7.65 -7.35
CA GLN A 290 -19.79 -7.57 -8.62
C GLN A 290 -18.45 -8.34 -8.62
N SER A 291 -17.91 -8.69 -7.44
CA SER A 291 -16.64 -9.42 -7.31
C SER A 291 -16.78 -10.94 -7.28
N LEU A 292 -18.01 -11.46 -7.07
CA LEU A 292 -18.36 -12.88 -7.02
C LEU A 292 -18.83 -13.38 -8.39
#